data_AF-A0A212AJI1-F1
#
_entry.id   AF-A0A212AJI1-F1
#
_cell.length_a   1.000
_cell.length_b   1.000
_cell.length_c   1.000
_cell.angle_alpha   90.00
_cell.angle_beta   90.00
_cell.angle_gamma   90.00
#
_symmetry.space_group_name_H-M   'P 1'
#
loop_
_entity.id
_entity.type
_entity.pdbx_description
1 polymer ?
#
loop_
_entity_poly.entity_id
_entity_poly.type
_entity_poly.pdbx_seq_one_letter_code
_entity_poly.pdbx_strand_id
1 'polypeptide(L)'
;MTDPWKGAAHRASADDFVRAAARLGCELAAIRAVWQVEAAGGPFRADGTLERRFEPHKLRVPIGDYRASLKLSAAGRERLFLAAYARDPEDALRATSWGAPQIMGFNAREAGYITALGMVRAMAESEAEQIAAFVTLILSWGLDAALRAHDWRAFAARYNGSGNVAEYASRIETAYQQMSGRASPVVLRVGARGEAVRRLQDALGLDSDGAFGPETEAAVRRFQGQAGLPVDGVVGARTWAELERRRDAQPIRQPAREDRVAQITKVSAAAGGLASAVAAIGDALPESTLNILVGGGLLLALIAGAVWAFQKSRGVA
;
A
#
# COMPACT_ATOMS: atom_id res chain seq x y z
N MET A 1 -4.60 -44.08 15.01
CA MET A 1 -4.89 -42.64 15.08
C MET A 1 -4.14 -41.97 13.95
N THR A 2 -4.83 -41.22 13.09
CA THR A 2 -4.19 -40.42 12.05
C THR A 2 -3.47 -39.23 12.69
N ASP A 3 -2.28 -38.92 12.19
CA ASP A 3 -1.54 -37.74 12.63
C ASP A 3 -2.38 -36.46 12.39
N PRO A 4 -2.42 -35.50 13.33
CA PRO A 4 -3.30 -34.33 13.19
C PRO A 4 -2.91 -33.40 12.03
N TRP A 5 -1.69 -33.54 11.50
CA TRP A 5 -1.19 -32.81 10.33
C TRP A 5 -1.45 -33.53 9.01
N LYS A 6 -2.29 -34.58 8.99
CA LYS A 6 -2.69 -35.30 7.78
C LYS A 6 -4.21 -35.22 7.62
N GLY A 7 -4.66 -34.31 6.78
CA GLY A 7 -6.06 -34.13 6.39
C GLY A 7 -6.25 -34.31 4.89
N ALA A 8 -7.34 -33.74 4.34
CA ALA A 8 -7.66 -33.86 2.91
C ALA A 8 -6.72 -33.09 1.96
N ALA A 9 -5.95 -32.11 2.47
CA ALA A 9 -5.00 -31.30 1.71
C ALA A 9 -5.58 -30.59 0.47
N HIS A 10 -6.83 -30.10 0.55
CA HIS A 10 -7.47 -29.38 -0.54
C HIS A 10 -6.73 -28.07 -0.86
N ARG A 11 -6.56 -27.74 -2.15
CA ARG A 11 -5.91 -26.50 -2.60
C ARG A 11 -6.88 -25.32 -2.60
N ALA A 12 -6.34 -24.12 -2.45
CA ALA A 12 -7.15 -22.90 -2.44
C ALA A 12 -7.77 -22.65 -3.81
N SER A 13 -9.00 -22.15 -3.79
CA SER A 13 -9.68 -21.58 -4.94
C SER A 13 -9.30 -20.11 -5.14
N ALA A 14 -9.62 -19.55 -6.30
CA ALA A 14 -9.47 -18.11 -6.54
C ALA A 14 -10.32 -17.28 -5.55
N ASP A 15 -11.50 -17.78 -5.19
CA ASP A 15 -12.45 -17.08 -4.33
C ASP A 15 -11.98 -16.97 -2.87
N ASP A 16 -11.10 -17.86 -2.42
CA ASP A 16 -10.53 -17.80 -1.06
C ASP A 16 -9.77 -16.49 -0.85
N PHE A 17 -8.97 -16.07 -1.84
CA PHE A 17 -8.24 -14.80 -1.79
C PHE A 17 -9.15 -13.59 -1.96
N VAL A 18 -10.24 -13.71 -2.73
CA VAL A 18 -11.25 -12.64 -2.84
C VAL A 18 -11.92 -12.40 -1.48
N ARG A 19 -12.32 -13.47 -0.78
CA ARG A 19 -12.87 -13.38 0.57
C ARG A 19 -11.86 -12.83 1.57
N ALA A 20 -10.60 -13.26 1.49
CA ALA A 20 -9.52 -12.76 2.32
C ALA A 20 -9.30 -11.25 2.13
N ALA A 21 -9.23 -10.79 0.87
CA ALA A 21 -9.06 -9.38 0.54
C ALA A 21 -10.22 -8.52 1.05
N ALA A 22 -11.47 -9.00 0.86
CA ALA A 22 -12.65 -8.33 1.38
C ALA A 22 -12.63 -8.20 2.91
N ARG A 23 -12.27 -9.28 3.62
CA ARG A 23 -12.20 -9.31 5.09
C ARG A 23 -11.11 -8.40 5.65
N LEU A 24 -9.98 -8.30 4.97
CA LEU A 24 -8.88 -7.38 5.33
C LEU A 24 -9.16 -5.93 4.89
N GLY A 25 -10.14 -5.76 4.01
CA GLY A 25 -10.36 -4.53 3.28
C GLY A 25 -9.08 -4.10 2.58
N CYS A 26 -8.40 -5.00 1.86
CA CYS A 26 -7.21 -4.67 1.09
C CYS A 26 -7.41 -5.05 -0.37
N GLU A 27 -6.44 -4.72 -1.21
CA GLU A 27 -6.45 -5.17 -2.59
C GLU A 27 -6.17 -6.68 -2.68
N LEU A 28 -6.77 -7.34 -3.67
CA LEU A 28 -6.51 -8.74 -3.95
C LEU A 28 -5.02 -8.99 -4.24
N ALA A 29 -4.39 -8.10 -5.01
CA ALA A 29 -2.96 -8.21 -5.32
C ALA A 29 -2.08 -8.08 -4.06
N ALA A 30 -2.45 -7.24 -3.09
CA ALA A 30 -1.69 -7.06 -1.85
C ALA A 30 -1.64 -8.34 -1.01
N ILE A 31 -2.80 -8.96 -0.72
CA ILE A 31 -2.83 -10.20 0.07
C ILE A 31 -2.19 -11.37 -0.67
N ARG A 32 -2.35 -11.46 -1.99
CA ARG A 32 -1.69 -12.50 -2.81
C ARG A 32 -0.18 -12.31 -2.86
N ALA A 33 0.31 -11.07 -2.92
CA ALA A 33 1.74 -10.78 -2.92
C ALA A 33 2.40 -11.20 -1.60
N VAL A 34 1.80 -10.84 -0.46
CA VAL A 34 2.25 -11.33 0.84
C VAL A 34 2.18 -12.84 0.90
N TRP A 35 1.05 -13.44 0.53
CA TRP A 35 0.91 -14.90 0.52
C TRP A 35 1.99 -15.59 -0.32
N GLN A 36 2.30 -15.10 -1.52
CA GLN A 36 3.34 -15.69 -2.37
C GLN A 36 4.72 -15.65 -1.69
N VAL A 37 5.05 -14.60 -0.96
CA VAL A 37 6.34 -14.47 -0.27
C VAL A 37 6.40 -15.39 0.94
N GLU A 38 5.32 -15.47 1.72
CA GLU A 38 5.23 -16.32 2.92
C GLU A 38 5.13 -17.82 2.55
N ALA A 39 4.35 -18.15 1.51
CA ALA A 39 4.06 -19.51 1.06
C ALA A 39 5.16 -20.15 0.18
N ALA A 40 6.39 -19.63 0.19
CA ALA A 40 7.48 -20.16 -0.65
C ALA A 40 7.79 -21.66 -0.40
N GLY A 41 7.45 -22.19 0.79
CA GLY A 41 7.55 -23.61 1.12
C GLY A 41 6.38 -24.50 0.69
N GLY A 42 5.30 -23.90 0.16
CA GLY A 42 4.06 -24.58 -0.18
C GLY A 42 3.16 -24.90 1.04
N PRO A 43 1.86 -25.16 0.81
CA PRO A 43 0.91 -25.42 1.89
C PRO A 43 0.98 -26.84 2.45
N PHE A 44 1.45 -27.80 1.64
CA PHE A 44 1.51 -29.22 1.97
C PHE A 44 2.79 -29.83 1.41
N ARG A 45 3.27 -30.89 2.06
CA ARG A 45 4.38 -31.71 1.61
C ARG A 45 3.95 -32.71 0.54
N ALA A 46 4.96 -33.33 -0.08
CA ALA A 46 4.76 -34.35 -1.11
C ALA A 46 3.94 -35.57 -0.62
N ASP A 47 3.99 -35.87 0.68
CA ASP A 47 3.21 -36.97 1.30
C ASP A 47 1.79 -36.56 1.70
N GLY A 48 1.35 -35.35 1.33
CA GLY A 48 0.05 -34.79 1.67
C GLY A 48 -0.06 -34.25 3.10
N THR A 49 1.00 -34.33 3.91
CA THR A 49 0.98 -33.74 5.25
C THR A 49 1.15 -32.22 5.20
N LEU A 50 0.59 -31.53 6.18
CA LEU A 50 0.76 -30.10 6.38
C LEU A 50 2.24 -29.74 6.48
N GLU A 51 2.68 -28.73 5.72
CA GLU A 51 4.05 -28.22 5.80
C GLU A 51 4.32 -27.72 7.22
N ARG A 52 5.48 -28.05 7.79
CA ARG A 52 5.82 -27.66 9.16
C ARG A 52 7.31 -27.45 9.38
N ARG A 53 7.66 -26.58 10.31
CA ARG A 53 9.04 -26.46 10.80
C ARG A 53 9.05 -26.40 12.32
N PHE A 54 9.71 -27.37 12.93
CA PHE A 54 9.80 -27.48 14.37
C PHE A 54 10.91 -26.57 14.89
N GLU A 55 10.59 -25.78 15.92
CA GLU A 55 11.51 -24.89 16.62
C GLU A 55 11.71 -25.38 18.06
N PRO A 56 12.67 -26.29 18.32
CA PRO A 56 12.84 -26.94 19.63
C PRO A 56 13.01 -25.93 20.78
N HIS A 57 13.57 -24.77 20.48
CA HIS A 57 13.81 -23.69 21.44
C HIS A 57 12.55 -22.90 21.84
N LYS A 58 11.43 -23.17 21.17
CA LYS A 58 10.10 -22.63 21.51
C LYS A 58 9.29 -23.57 22.39
N LEU A 59 9.78 -24.78 22.67
CA LEU A 59 9.17 -25.68 23.65
C LEU A 59 9.13 -25.00 25.02
N ARG A 60 8.02 -25.15 25.75
CA ARG A 60 7.93 -24.73 27.15
C ARG A 60 8.76 -25.65 28.03
N VAL A 61 8.80 -26.92 27.69
CA VAL A 61 9.65 -27.91 28.36
C VAL A 61 10.72 -28.41 27.40
N PRO A 62 11.97 -27.90 27.50
CA PRO A 62 13.04 -28.30 26.60
C PRO A 62 13.27 -29.81 26.56
N ILE A 63 13.66 -30.30 25.38
CA ILE A 63 14.10 -31.68 25.16
C ILE A 63 15.53 -31.64 24.62
N GLY A 64 16.46 -32.21 25.39
CA GLY A 64 17.88 -32.20 25.07
C GLY A 64 18.51 -30.80 25.20
N ASP A 65 19.73 -30.66 24.68
CA ASP A 65 20.44 -29.39 24.64
C ASP A 65 20.00 -28.53 23.44
N TYR A 66 19.61 -27.28 23.71
CA TYR A 66 19.25 -26.30 22.69
C TYR A 66 20.38 -26.10 21.67
N ARG A 67 21.65 -25.99 22.10
CA ARG A 67 22.76 -25.75 21.17
C ARG A 67 22.99 -26.95 20.26
N ALA A 68 22.80 -28.17 20.76
CA ALA A 68 22.80 -29.37 19.94
C ALA A 68 21.65 -29.37 18.92
N SER A 69 20.46 -28.88 19.30
CA SER A 69 19.29 -28.81 18.40
C SER A 69 19.51 -27.91 17.17
N LEU A 70 20.34 -26.86 17.29
CA LEU A 70 20.67 -25.95 16.19
C LEU A 70 21.43 -26.65 15.04
N LYS A 71 22.16 -27.73 15.35
CA LYS A 71 22.98 -28.48 14.37
C LYS A 71 22.26 -29.66 13.73
N LEU A 72 20.98 -29.86 14.04
CA LEU A 72 20.21 -30.99 13.51
C LEU A 72 19.91 -30.84 12.02
N SER A 73 20.09 -31.94 11.29
CA SER A 73 19.56 -32.09 9.93
C SER A 73 18.04 -32.05 9.92
N ALA A 74 17.42 -31.89 8.74
CA ALA A 74 15.97 -31.88 8.60
C ALA A 74 15.33 -33.16 9.18
N ALA A 75 15.89 -34.34 8.85
CA ALA A 75 15.43 -35.62 9.39
C ALA A 75 15.66 -35.75 10.91
N GLY A 76 16.75 -35.17 11.45
CA GLY A 76 16.99 -35.12 12.89
C GLY A 76 15.98 -34.25 13.63
N ARG A 77 15.65 -33.09 13.05
CA ARG A 77 14.64 -32.16 13.58
C ARG A 77 13.24 -32.77 13.55
N GLU A 78 12.91 -33.53 12.51
CA GLU A 78 11.65 -34.28 12.42
C GLU A 78 11.53 -35.36 13.50
N ARG A 79 12.58 -36.16 13.72
CA ARG A 79 12.59 -37.14 14.82
C ARG A 79 12.42 -36.48 16.19
N LEU A 80 13.06 -35.32 16.39
CA LEU A 80 12.92 -34.57 17.64
C LEU A 80 11.50 -34.03 17.81
N PHE A 81 10.86 -33.55 16.74
CA PHE A 81 9.45 -33.15 16.76
C PHE A 81 8.54 -34.30 17.18
N LEU A 82 8.68 -35.49 16.57
CA LEU A 82 7.87 -36.66 16.92
C LEU A 82 8.09 -37.11 18.38
N ALA A 83 9.32 -37.04 18.88
CA ALA A 83 9.64 -37.32 20.27
C ALA A 83 9.01 -36.29 21.22
N ALA A 84 9.04 -34.99 20.86
CA ALA A 84 8.38 -33.94 21.61
C ALA A 84 6.86 -34.14 21.63
N TYR A 85 6.27 -34.45 20.48
CA TYR A 85 4.84 -34.69 20.32
C TYR A 85 4.36 -35.91 21.12
N ALA A 86 5.15 -36.98 21.17
CA ALA A 86 4.84 -38.16 21.98
C ALA A 86 4.82 -37.86 23.49
N ARG A 87 5.59 -36.86 23.94
CA ARG A 87 5.66 -36.43 25.34
C ARG A 87 4.54 -35.45 25.70
N ASP A 88 4.40 -34.38 24.91
CA ASP A 88 3.39 -33.34 25.08
C ASP A 88 2.95 -32.85 23.69
N PRO A 89 1.81 -33.35 23.18
CA PRO A 89 1.32 -32.97 21.87
C PRO A 89 1.12 -31.46 21.72
N GLU A 90 0.51 -30.80 22.69
CA GLU A 90 0.17 -29.38 22.56
C GLU A 90 1.44 -28.51 22.58
N ASP A 91 2.41 -28.79 23.46
CA ASP A 91 3.66 -28.03 23.49
C ASP A 91 4.47 -28.20 22.19
N ALA A 92 4.54 -29.43 21.65
CA ALA A 92 5.22 -29.70 20.39
C ALA A 92 4.56 -28.98 19.21
N LEU A 93 3.22 -29.01 19.12
CA LEU A 93 2.48 -28.31 18.07
C LEU A 93 2.63 -26.79 18.21
N ARG A 94 2.64 -26.25 19.44
CA ARG A 94 2.87 -24.82 19.70
C ARG A 94 4.27 -24.36 19.27
N ALA A 95 5.27 -25.19 19.50
CA ALA A 95 6.66 -24.93 19.12
C ALA A 95 6.97 -25.20 17.63
N THR A 96 5.95 -25.38 16.80
CA THR A 96 6.09 -25.69 15.36
C THR A 96 5.37 -24.63 14.53
N SER A 97 5.95 -24.18 13.41
CA SER A 97 5.25 -23.39 12.39
C SER A 97 4.50 -24.30 11.42
N TRP A 98 3.36 -23.84 10.91
CA TRP A 98 2.44 -24.66 10.13
C TRP A 98 1.98 -24.01 8.83
N GLY A 99 1.83 -24.84 7.79
CA GLY A 99 1.31 -24.51 6.47
C GLY A 99 2.15 -23.53 5.66
N ALA A 100 1.57 -23.09 4.56
CA ALA A 100 2.13 -22.07 3.68
C ALA A 100 2.50 -20.79 4.44
N PRO A 101 1.65 -20.21 5.31
CA PRO A 101 1.99 -18.95 5.98
C PRO A 101 2.99 -19.11 7.14
N GLN A 102 3.45 -20.34 7.44
CA GLN A 102 4.38 -20.63 8.53
C GLN A 102 3.92 -20.08 9.89
N ILE A 103 2.62 -20.19 10.21
CA ILE A 103 2.08 -19.68 11.46
C ILE A 103 2.58 -20.55 12.61
N MET A 104 3.30 -19.95 13.56
CA MET A 104 3.71 -20.63 14.79
C MET A 104 2.49 -21.07 15.61
N GLY A 105 2.46 -22.32 16.03
CA GLY A 105 1.35 -22.88 16.81
C GLY A 105 1.09 -22.18 18.14
N PHE A 106 2.10 -21.52 18.73
CA PHE A 106 1.88 -20.71 19.92
C PHE A 106 0.95 -19.51 19.69
N ASN A 107 0.77 -19.08 18.44
CA ASN A 107 -0.15 -18.02 17.99
C ASN A 107 -1.55 -18.55 17.63
N ALA A 108 -1.89 -19.79 17.99
CA ALA A 108 -3.18 -20.40 17.61
C ALA A 108 -4.40 -19.55 18.02
N ARG A 109 -4.34 -18.91 19.20
CA ARG A 109 -5.44 -18.05 19.70
C ARG A 109 -5.63 -16.81 18.85
N GLU A 110 -4.53 -16.17 18.50
CA GLU A 110 -4.49 -14.99 17.64
C GLU A 110 -4.91 -15.34 16.20
N ALA A 111 -4.69 -16.60 15.78
CA ALA A 111 -5.18 -17.14 14.51
C ALA A 111 -6.64 -17.63 14.55
N GLY A 112 -7.33 -17.52 15.70
CA GLY A 112 -8.75 -17.86 15.85
C GLY A 112 -9.06 -19.25 16.40
N TYR A 113 -8.07 -19.97 16.92
CA TYR A 113 -8.21 -21.34 17.43
C TYR A 113 -7.97 -21.42 18.93
N ILE A 114 -8.66 -22.35 19.59
CA ILE A 114 -8.52 -22.54 21.05
C ILE A 114 -7.14 -23.16 21.40
N THR A 115 -6.66 -24.08 20.55
CA THR A 115 -5.43 -24.85 20.75
C THR A 115 -4.62 -24.95 19.47
N ALA A 116 -3.32 -25.22 19.58
CA ALA A 116 -2.47 -25.52 18.43
C ALA A 116 -2.95 -26.79 17.72
N LEU A 117 -3.40 -27.81 18.46
CA LEU A 117 -4.02 -28.99 17.87
C LEU A 117 -5.23 -28.66 16.98
N GLY A 118 -6.11 -27.77 17.41
CA GLY A 118 -7.28 -27.34 16.63
C GLY A 118 -6.87 -26.65 15.33
N MET A 119 -5.90 -25.73 15.42
CA MET A 119 -5.35 -25.03 14.26
C MET A 119 -4.72 -26.00 13.25
N VAL A 120 -3.88 -26.93 13.71
CA VAL A 120 -3.18 -27.89 12.85
C VAL A 120 -4.15 -28.80 12.10
N ARG A 121 -5.18 -29.30 12.79
CA ARG A 121 -6.21 -30.13 12.15
C ARG A 121 -6.95 -29.37 11.04
N ALA A 122 -7.40 -28.15 11.32
CA ALA A 122 -8.09 -27.34 10.31
C ALA A 122 -7.18 -27.06 9.10
N MET A 123 -5.95 -26.58 9.35
CA MET A 123 -4.98 -26.27 8.30
C MET A 123 -4.58 -27.50 7.45
N ALA A 124 -4.63 -28.71 8.02
CA ALA A 124 -4.35 -29.95 7.31
C ALA A 124 -5.47 -30.36 6.35
N GLU A 125 -6.71 -29.87 6.56
CA GLU A 125 -7.83 -30.16 5.66
C GLU A 125 -7.73 -29.38 4.35
N SER A 126 -7.37 -28.09 4.40
CA SER A 126 -7.29 -27.26 3.19
C SER A 126 -6.41 -26.03 3.32
N GLU A 127 -5.91 -25.57 2.18
CA GLU A 127 -5.25 -24.27 2.04
C GLU A 127 -6.20 -23.10 2.34
N ALA A 128 -7.51 -23.27 2.15
CA ALA A 128 -8.52 -22.28 2.55
C ALA A 128 -8.51 -22.04 4.07
N GLU A 129 -8.37 -23.10 4.88
CA GLU A 129 -8.21 -22.98 6.34
C GLU A 129 -6.87 -22.31 6.71
N GLN A 130 -5.82 -22.55 5.94
CA GLN A 130 -4.53 -21.86 6.11
C GLN A 130 -4.65 -20.36 5.82
N ILE A 131 -5.35 -19.98 4.75
CA ILE A 131 -5.65 -18.58 4.40
C ILE A 131 -6.51 -17.95 5.50
N ALA A 132 -7.55 -18.64 6.00
CA ALA A 132 -8.42 -18.14 7.06
C ALA A 132 -7.67 -17.88 8.37
N ALA A 133 -6.77 -18.79 8.76
CA ALA A 133 -5.88 -18.63 9.91
C ALA A 133 -4.97 -17.41 9.74
N PHE A 134 -4.36 -17.27 8.55
CA PHE A 134 -3.45 -16.16 8.23
C PHE A 134 -4.15 -14.80 8.26
N VAL A 135 -5.34 -14.69 7.64
CA VAL A 135 -6.16 -13.48 7.66
C VAL A 135 -6.56 -13.10 9.08
N THR A 136 -6.97 -14.08 9.89
CA THR A 136 -7.35 -13.84 11.28
C THR A 136 -6.16 -13.35 12.10
N LEU A 137 -4.97 -13.93 11.89
CA LEU A 137 -3.75 -13.50 12.55
C LEU A 137 -3.34 -12.07 12.17
N ILE A 138 -3.43 -11.71 10.89
CA ILE A 138 -3.17 -10.35 10.39
C ILE A 138 -4.07 -9.34 11.11
N LEU A 139 -5.37 -9.63 11.23
CA LEU A 139 -6.33 -8.78 11.92
C LEU A 139 -6.02 -8.68 13.42
N SER A 140 -5.76 -9.81 14.08
CA SER A 140 -5.45 -9.85 15.51
C SER A 140 -4.18 -9.07 15.88
N TRP A 141 -3.21 -8.99 14.96
CA TRP A 141 -1.97 -8.24 15.15
C TRP A 141 -2.02 -6.79 14.65
N GLY A 142 -3.14 -6.35 14.07
CA GLY A 142 -3.28 -5.02 13.47
C GLY A 142 -2.42 -4.81 12.22
N LEU A 143 -2.04 -5.90 11.54
CA LEU A 143 -1.22 -5.85 10.33
C LEU A 143 -2.01 -5.46 9.08
N ASP A 144 -3.33 -5.51 9.14
CA ASP A 144 -4.23 -5.09 8.08
C ASP A 144 -4.05 -3.62 7.71
N ALA A 145 -3.71 -2.74 8.67
CA ALA A 145 -3.39 -1.35 8.39
C ALA A 145 -2.14 -1.21 7.50
N ALA A 146 -1.05 -1.91 7.85
CA ALA A 146 0.17 -1.92 7.05
C ALA A 146 -0.06 -2.52 5.66
N LEU A 147 -0.85 -3.60 5.59
CA LEU A 147 -1.21 -4.23 4.32
C LEU A 147 -2.01 -3.27 3.42
N ARG A 148 -3.00 -2.55 3.96
CA ARG A 148 -3.80 -1.55 3.23
C ARG A 148 -2.99 -0.33 2.80
N ALA A 149 -2.00 0.05 3.60
CA ALA A 149 -1.11 1.17 3.33
C ALA A 149 -0.01 0.83 2.31
N HIS A 150 0.21 -0.46 2.03
CA HIS A 150 1.37 -0.99 1.30
C HIS A 150 2.68 -0.72 2.04
N ASP A 151 2.61 -0.70 3.37
CA ASP A 151 3.76 -0.56 4.25
C ASP A 151 4.40 -1.92 4.49
N TRP A 152 5.02 -2.45 3.43
CA TRP A 152 5.64 -3.78 3.46
C TRP A 152 6.73 -3.91 4.50
N ARG A 153 7.40 -2.80 4.85
CA ARG A 153 8.42 -2.79 5.91
C ARG A 153 7.79 -2.96 7.29
N ALA A 154 6.72 -2.22 7.60
CA ALA A 154 6.00 -2.41 8.87
C ALA A 154 5.39 -3.81 8.95
N PHE A 155 4.80 -4.30 7.85
CA PHE A 155 4.26 -5.65 7.77
C PHE A 155 5.36 -6.69 8.05
N ALA A 156 6.47 -6.64 7.30
CA ALA A 156 7.57 -7.59 7.44
C ALA A 156 8.22 -7.54 8.82
N ALA A 157 8.45 -6.36 9.39
CA ALA A 157 9.05 -6.21 10.72
C ALA A 157 8.21 -6.88 11.81
N ARG A 158 6.88 -6.82 11.69
CA ARG A 158 5.97 -7.40 12.67
C ARG A 158 5.75 -8.90 12.44
N TYR A 159 5.65 -9.34 11.18
CA TYR A 159 5.38 -10.73 10.83
C TYR A 159 6.63 -11.62 10.92
N ASN A 160 7.74 -11.19 10.31
CA ASN A 160 9.00 -11.94 10.20
C ASN A 160 10.01 -11.60 11.31
N GLY A 161 9.76 -10.56 12.09
CA GLY A 161 10.67 -10.04 13.11
C GLY A 161 11.69 -9.05 12.55
N SER A 162 12.70 -8.68 13.36
CA SER A 162 13.66 -7.63 13.03
C SER A 162 14.72 -8.03 11.99
N GLY A 163 14.83 -9.31 11.66
CA GLY A 163 15.79 -9.81 10.66
C GLY A 163 15.31 -9.58 9.23
N ASN A 164 16.21 -9.15 8.34
CA ASN A 164 15.99 -9.05 6.89
C ASN A 164 14.71 -8.29 6.44
N VAL A 165 14.19 -7.37 7.27
CA VAL A 165 12.95 -6.61 6.99
C VAL A 165 12.97 -5.95 5.60
N ALA A 166 14.10 -5.37 5.21
CA ALA A 166 14.24 -4.70 3.92
C ALA A 166 14.13 -5.68 2.73
N GLU A 167 14.72 -6.86 2.87
CA GLU A 167 14.68 -7.91 1.85
C GLU A 167 13.26 -8.47 1.71
N TYR A 168 12.61 -8.80 2.84
CA TYR A 168 11.22 -9.25 2.85
C TYR A 168 10.27 -8.22 2.22
N ALA A 169 10.39 -6.95 2.61
CA ALA A 169 9.59 -5.88 2.04
C ALA A 169 9.80 -5.74 0.52
N SER A 170 11.05 -5.87 0.05
CA SER A 170 11.37 -5.83 -1.38
C SER A 170 10.76 -6.99 -2.16
N ARG A 171 10.77 -8.20 -1.58
CA ARG A 171 10.12 -9.38 -2.17
C ARG A 171 8.61 -9.20 -2.27
N ILE A 172 7.97 -8.65 -1.23
CA ILE A 172 6.52 -8.34 -1.25
C ILE A 172 6.22 -7.30 -2.33
N GLU A 173 7.00 -6.22 -2.41
CA GLU A 173 6.82 -5.20 -3.45
C GLU A 173 6.95 -5.79 -4.86
N THR A 174 7.95 -6.65 -5.08
CA THR A 174 8.18 -7.30 -6.37
C THR A 174 6.99 -8.19 -6.76
N ALA A 175 6.48 -9.00 -5.82
CA ALA A 175 5.30 -9.83 -6.04
C ALA A 175 4.05 -8.97 -6.30
N TYR A 176 3.88 -7.88 -5.56
CA TYR A 176 2.77 -6.95 -5.75
C TYR A 176 2.82 -6.28 -7.13
N GLN A 177 3.98 -5.82 -7.58
CA GLN A 177 4.15 -5.23 -8.92
C GLN A 177 3.82 -6.23 -10.03
N GLN A 178 4.28 -7.47 -9.90
CA GLN A 178 3.97 -8.54 -10.87
C GLN A 178 2.47 -8.82 -10.97
N MET A 179 1.74 -8.74 -9.85
CA MET A 179 0.31 -9.04 -9.81
C MET A 179 -0.58 -7.86 -10.20
N SER A 180 -0.18 -6.64 -9.82
CA SER A 180 -1.00 -5.43 -9.98
C SER A 180 -0.63 -4.60 -11.20
N GLY A 181 0.57 -4.80 -11.77
CA GLY A 181 1.11 -3.97 -12.84
C GLY A 181 1.57 -2.57 -12.39
N ARG A 182 1.58 -2.29 -11.08
CA ARG A 182 1.94 -0.97 -10.53
C ARG A 182 2.84 -1.07 -9.30
N ALA A 183 3.66 -0.05 -9.11
CA ALA A 183 4.44 0.11 -7.87
C ALA A 183 3.54 0.56 -6.72
N SER A 184 3.92 0.18 -5.50
CA SER A 184 3.31 0.76 -4.30
C SER A 184 3.71 2.22 -4.14
N PRO A 185 2.81 3.09 -3.65
CA PRO A 185 3.16 4.47 -3.40
C PRO A 185 4.08 4.58 -2.19
N VAL A 186 4.77 5.72 -2.10
CA VAL A 186 5.62 6.02 -0.95
C VAL A 186 4.75 6.14 0.31
N VAL A 187 5.07 5.36 1.34
CA VAL A 187 4.42 5.46 2.64
C VAL A 187 5.04 6.60 3.45
N LEU A 188 4.25 7.60 3.81
CA LEU A 188 4.70 8.73 4.63
C LEU A 188 4.08 8.69 6.03
N ARG A 189 4.85 9.17 7.00
CA ARG A 189 4.46 9.34 8.41
C ARG A 189 5.33 10.41 9.06
N VAL A 190 5.04 10.76 10.30
CA VAL A 190 5.83 11.73 11.09
C VAL A 190 7.33 11.45 10.99
N GLY A 191 8.11 12.50 10.76
CA GLY A 191 9.56 12.43 10.55
C GLY A 191 10.00 12.21 9.10
N ALA A 192 9.10 11.84 8.19
CA ALA A 192 9.40 11.79 6.76
C ALA A 192 9.77 13.20 6.23
N ARG A 193 10.62 13.24 5.21
CA ARG A 193 11.06 14.48 4.55
C ARG A 193 11.18 14.33 3.04
N GLY A 194 11.10 15.45 2.32
CA GLY A 194 11.41 15.56 0.89
C GLY A 194 10.18 15.80 0.01
N GLU A 195 10.36 15.62 -1.29
CA GLU A 195 9.37 15.97 -2.33
C GLU A 195 8.01 15.26 -2.15
N ALA A 196 8.01 14.02 -1.67
CA ALA A 196 6.75 13.31 -1.41
C ALA A 196 5.93 13.99 -0.30
N VAL A 197 6.61 14.56 0.73
CA VAL A 197 5.94 15.30 1.79
C VAL A 197 5.43 16.65 1.30
N ARG A 198 6.19 17.34 0.43
CA ARG A 198 5.72 18.58 -0.20
C ARG A 198 4.44 18.36 -1.00
N ARG A 199 4.41 17.32 -1.85
CA ARG A 199 3.19 16.95 -2.59
C ARG A 199 2.01 16.64 -1.68
N LEU A 200 2.26 15.98 -0.53
CA LEU A 200 1.22 15.74 0.47
C LEU A 200 0.72 17.05 1.07
N GLN A 201 1.62 17.95 1.47
CA GLN A 201 1.30 19.24 2.06
C GLN A 201 0.51 20.11 1.07
N ASP A 202 0.94 20.20 -0.18
CA ASP A 202 0.22 20.88 -1.26
C ASP A 202 -1.20 20.34 -1.43
N ALA A 203 -1.35 19.01 -1.48
CA ALA A 203 -2.65 18.35 -1.63
C ALA A 203 -3.58 18.57 -0.41
N LEU A 204 -3.02 18.83 0.76
CA LEU A 204 -3.76 19.15 1.99
C LEU A 204 -3.97 20.65 2.20
N GLY A 205 -3.42 21.50 1.32
CA GLY A 205 -3.49 22.96 1.43
C GLY A 205 -2.67 23.52 2.60
N LEU A 206 -1.52 22.90 2.90
CA LEU A 206 -0.56 23.34 3.92
C LEU A 206 0.65 24.06 3.29
N ASP A 207 1.44 24.72 4.12
CA ASP A 207 2.75 25.22 3.74
C ASP A 207 3.72 24.04 3.48
N SER A 208 4.29 24.00 2.28
CA SER A 208 5.08 22.86 1.78
C SER A 208 6.58 22.95 2.11
N ASP A 209 6.90 22.91 3.41
CA ASP A 209 8.30 22.87 3.88
C ASP A 209 9.01 21.54 3.56
N GLY A 210 8.25 20.49 3.23
CA GLY A 210 8.74 19.15 2.95
C GLY A 210 9.12 18.35 4.19
N ALA A 211 8.64 18.73 5.37
CA ALA A 211 8.82 18.01 6.62
C ALA A 211 7.48 17.52 7.19
N PHE A 212 7.39 16.22 7.45
CA PHE A 212 6.19 15.63 8.03
C PHE A 212 6.22 15.83 9.55
N GLY A 213 5.84 17.02 9.99
CA GLY A 213 5.71 17.42 11.38
C GLY A 213 4.30 17.21 11.96
N PRO A 214 4.06 17.69 13.21
CA PRO A 214 2.76 17.56 13.89
C PRO A 214 1.60 18.21 13.13
N GLU A 215 1.82 19.33 12.44
CA GLU A 215 0.78 19.99 11.65
C GLU A 215 0.36 19.15 10.44
N THR A 216 1.33 18.61 9.70
CA THR A 216 1.09 17.67 8.60
C THR A 216 0.36 16.43 9.11
N GLU A 217 0.73 15.89 10.28
CA GLU A 217 0.03 14.75 10.88
C GLU A 217 -1.43 15.08 11.22
N ALA A 218 -1.68 16.22 11.87
CA ALA A 218 -3.03 16.64 12.21
C ALA A 218 -3.91 16.82 10.96
N ALA A 219 -3.35 17.39 9.89
CA ALA A 219 -4.03 17.54 8.62
C ALA A 219 -4.33 16.20 7.94
N VAL A 220 -3.37 15.26 7.94
CA VAL A 220 -3.57 13.89 7.44
C VAL A 220 -4.68 13.18 8.20
N ARG A 221 -4.65 13.22 9.53
CA ARG A 221 -5.68 12.58 10.37
C ARG A 221 -7.05 13.18 10.12
N ARG A 222 -7.15 14.51 10.00
CA ARG A 222 -8.40 15.20 9.63
C ARG A 222 -8.90 14.76 8.26
N PHE A 223 -8.02 14.70 7.27
CA PHE A 223 -8.35 14.25 5.92
C PHE A 223 -8.86 12.81 5.91
N GLN A 224 -8.16 11.90 6.59
CA GLN A 224 -8.56 10.50 6.73
C GLN A 224 -9.96 10.38 7.34
N GLY A 225 -10.24 11.13 8.43
CA GLY A 225 -11.57 11.17 9.05
C GLY A 225 -12.66 11.68 8.09
N GLN A 226 -12.39 12.74 7.33
CA GLN A 226 -13.31 13.28 6.32
C GLN A 226 -13.50 12.35 5.11
N ALA A 227 -12.58 11.42 4.88
CA ALA A 227 -12.63 10.46 3.79
C ALA A 227 -13.20 9.09 4.19
N GLY A 228 -13.54 8.89 5.46
CA GLY A 228 -13.94 7.58 5.97
C GLY A 228 -12.81 6.54 5.94
N LEU A 229 -11.56 7.00 5.96
CA LEU A 229 -10.37 6.14 6.04
C LEU A 229 -10.01 5.88 7.51
N PRO A 230 -9.25 4.81 7.80
CA PRO A 230 -8.63 4.65 9.11
C PRO A 230 -7.79 5.88 9.49
N VAL A 231 -8.02 6.45 10.67
CA VAL A 231 -7.36 7.67 11.15
C VAL A 231 -6.06 7.31 11.88
N ASP A 232 -5.09 6.80 11.13
CA ASP A 232 -3.80 6.32 11.66
C ASP A 232 -2.66 7.33 11.53
N GLY A 233 -2.84 8.40 10.74
CA GLY A 233 -1.80 9.39 10.45
C GLY A 233 -0.74 8.93 9.45
N VAL A 234 -0.95 7.77 8.80
CA VAL A 234 -0.05 7.20 7.80
C VAL A 234 -0.60 7.43 6.39
N VAL A 235 0.20 8.03 5.53
CA VAL A 235 -0.15 8.26 4.12
C VAL A 235 0.39 7.10 3.28
N GLY A 236 -0.41 6.04 3.21
CA GLY A 236 -0.18 4.89 2.33
C GLY A 236 -1.08 4.88 1.10
N ALA A 237 -1.20 3.72 0.45
CA ALA A 237 -1.88 3.58 -0.84
C ALA A 237 -3.30 4.15 -0.89
N ARG A 238 -4.13 3.87 0.12
CA ARG A 238 -5.50 4.38 0.19
C ARG A 238 -5.57 5.89 0.36
N THR A 239 -4.71 6.46 1.21
CA THR A 239 -4.68 7.91 1.46
C THR A 239 -4.26 8.65 0.20
N TRP A 240 -3.23 8.15 -0.52
CA TRP A 240 -2.81 8.72 -1.79
C TRP A 240 -3.90 8.67 -2.87
N ALA A 241 -4.53 7.49 -3.05
CA ALA A 241 -5.59 7.33 -4.03
C ALA A 241 -6.77 8.29 -3.79
N GLU A 242 -7.13 8.52 -2.53
CA GLU A 242 -8.20 9.45 -2.19
C GLU A 242 -7.80 10.92 -2.37
N LEU A 243 -6.54 11.29 -2.08
CA LEU A 243 -6.02 12.64 -2.36
C LEU A 243 -6.07 12.94 -3.86
N GLU A 244 -5.63 11.99 -4.70
CA GLU A 244 -5.67 12.09 -6.15
C GLU A 244 -7.11 12.19 -6.66
N ARG A 245 -7.99 11.30 -6.20
CA ARG A 245 -9.41 11.32 -6.58
C ARG A 245 -10.08 12.67 -6.27
N ARG A 246 -9.81 13.26 -5.10
CA ARG A 246 -10.37 14.56 -4.71
C ARG A 246 -9.79 15.72 -5.52
N ARG A 247 -8.49 15.68 -5.83
CA ARG A 247 -7.85 16.65 -6.72
C ARG A 247 -8.49 16.61 -8.10
N ASP A 248 -8.70 15.42 -8.65
CA ASP A 248 -9.25 15.24 -9.99
C ASP A 248 -10.76 15.57 -10.04
N ALA A 249 -11.47 15.43 -8.91
CA ALA A 249 -12.87 15.82 -8.76
C ALA A 249 -13.10 17.32 -8.53
N GLN A 250 -12.07 18.09 -8.15
CA GLN A 250 -12.16 19.54 -8.12
C GLN A 250 -12.09 20.07 -9.56
N PRO A 251 -13.13 20.74 -10.08
CA PRO A 251 -13.05 21.34 -11.41
C PRO A 251 -11.90 22.34 -11.45
N ILE A 252 -11.16 22.40 -12.56
CA ILE A 252 -10.13 23.40 -12.81
C ILE A 252 -10.70 24.75 -12.41
N ARG A 253 -10.16 25.36 -11.35
CA ARG A 253 -10.56 26.69 -10.92
C ARG A 253 -10.21 27.63 -12.07
N GLN A 254 -11.20 28.01 -12.88
CA GLN A 254 -11.00 29.06 -13.87
C GLN A 254 -10.54 30.29 -13.09
N PRO A 255 -9.37 30.87 -13.43
CA PRO A 255 -8.90 32.06 -12.73
C PRO A 255 -9.98 33.14 -12.83
N ALA A 256 -10.20 33.86 -11.72
CA ALA A 256 -11.16 34.95 -11.69
C ALA A 256 -10.85 35.94 -12.83
N ARG A 257 -11.85 36.68 -13.33
CA ARG A 257 -11.65 37.67 -14.41
C ARG A 257 -10.50 38.63 -14.08
N GLU A 258 -10.37 39.00 -12.80
CA GLU A 258 -9.29 39.85 -12.27
C GLU A 258 -7.90 39.22 -12.45
N ASP A 259 -7.74 37.93 -12.13
CA ASP A 259 -6.47 37.20 -12.28
C ASP A 259 -6.04 37.06 -13.75
N ARG A 260 -7.01 36.84 -14.66
CA ARG A 260 -6.76 36.76 -16.11
C ARG A 260 -6.29 38.08 -16.68
N VAL A 261 -6.92 39.19 -16.30
CA VAL A 261 -6.51 40.54 -16.72
C VAL A 261 -5.11 40.83 -16.21
N ALA A 262 -4.81 40.53 -14.94
CA ALA A 262 -3.48 40.76 -14.37
C ALA A 262 -2.36 39.95 -15.06
N GLN A 263 -2.63 38.69 -15.44
CA GLN A 263 -1.69 37.87 -16.21
C GLN A 263 -1.45 38.43 -17.61
N ILE A 264 -2.50 38.84 -18.32
CA ILE A 264 -2.39 39.48 -19.64
C ILE A 264 -1.57 40.78 -19.53
N THR A 265 -1.79 41.61 -18.52
CA THR A 265 -1.04 42.84 -18.30
C THR A 265 0.45 42.58 -18.06
N LYS A 266 0.80 41.54 -17.29
CA LYS A 266 2.20 41.13 -17.07
C LYS A 266 2.90 40.67 -18.35
N VAL A 267 2.24 39.84 -19.16
CA VAL A 267 2.80 39.36 -20.45
C VAL A 267 2.97 40.53 -21.43
N SER A 268 2.03 41.47 -21.44
CA SER A 268 2.07 42.67 -22.28
C SER A 268 3.20 43.64 -21.89
N ALA A 269 3.50 43.76 -20.59
CA ALA A 269 4.59 44.57 -20.09
C ALA A 269 5.97 43.98 -20.43
N ALA A 270 6.10 42.65 -20.42
CA ALA A 270 7.33 41.95 -20.78
C ALA A 270 7.64 42.01 -22.30
N ALA A 271 6.63 42.20 -23.15
CA ALA A 271 6.77 42.20 -24.61
C ALA A 271 7.09 43.57 -25.24
N GLY A 272 7.38 44.61 -24.45
CA GLY A 272 7.97 45.85 -24.97
C GLY A 272 7.03 46.77 -25.75
N GLY A 273 5.72 46.74 -25.49
CA GLY A 273 4.82 47.85 -25.82
C GLY A 273 3.55 47.48 -26.60
N LEU A 274 2.42 47.40 -25.89
CA LEU A 274 1.09 47.88 -26.31
C LEU A 274 0.08 47.88 -25.12
N ALA A 275 0.53 48.20 -23.90
CA ALA A 275 -0.25 47.96 -22.67
C ALA A 275 -1.59 48.72 -22.60
N SER A 276 -1.71 49.89 -23.23
CA SER A 276 -2.93 50.71 -23.25
C SER A 276 -4.01 50.21 -24.21
N ALA A 277 -3.65 49.49 -25.28
CA ALA A 277 -4.62 48.96 -26.24
C ALA A 277 -5.38 47.73 -25.70
N VAL A 278 -4.74 46.94 -24.85
CA VAL A 278 -5.33 45.69 -24.31
C VAL A 278 -6.37 45.96 -23.21
N ALA A 279 -6.15 47.00 -22.38
CA ALA A 279 -7.10 47.39 -21.34
C ALA A 279 -8.44 47.89 -21.91
N ALA A 280 -8.42 48.60 -23.05
CA ALA A 280 -9.63 49.09 -23.71
C ALA A 280 -10.44 47.99 -24.43
N ILE A 281 -9.82 46.86 -24.79
CA ILE A 281 -10.46 45.74 -25.50
C ILE A 281 -11.13 44.75 -24.53
N GLY A 282 -10.67 44.67 -23.27
CA GLY A 282 -11.16 43.73 -22.26
C GLY A 282 -12.62 43.90 -21.81
N ASP A 283 -13.21 45.08 -22.05
CA ASP A 283 -14.63 45.34 -21.77
C ASP A 283 -15.54 45.15 -23.01
N ALA A 284 -14.97 44.98 -24.20
CA ALA A 284 -15.71 44.85 -25.46
C ALA A 284 -15.79 43.42 -26.01
N LEU A 285 -15.10 42.44 -25.41
CA LEU A 285 -15.05 41.05 -25.90
C LEU A 285 -15.99 40.11 -25.14
N PRO A 286 -16.73 39.23 -25.84
CA PRO A 286 -17.50 38.14 -25.23
C PRO A 286 -16.61 37.16 -24.44
N GLU A 287 -17.14 36.53 -23.38
CA GLU A 287 -16.39 35.61 -22.51
C GLU A 287 -15.71 34.45 -23.26
N SER A 288 -16.25 34.02 -24.39
CA SER A 288 -15.70 32.97 -25.24
C SER A 288 -14.36 33.36 -25.90
N THR A 289 -14.12 34.65 -26.16
CA THR A 289 -12.87 35.13 -26.78
C THR A 289 -11.71 35.19 -25.78
N LEU A 290 -12.00 35.43 -24.50
CA LEU A 290 -11.00 35.44 -23.42
C LEU A 290 -10.44 34.03 -23.13
N ASN A 291 -11.25 32.99 -23.27
CA ASN A 291 -10.81 31.60 -23.09
C ASN A 291 -9.83 31.16 -24.19
N ILE A 292 -9.96 31.67 -25.41
CA ILE A 292 -9.05 31.38 -26.53
C ILE A 292 -7.66 32.03 -26.30
N LEU A 293 -7.61 33.19 -25.65
CA LEU A 293 -6.35 33.89 -25.38
C LEU A 293 -5.48 33.21 -24.32
N VAL A 294 -6.10 32.61 -23.30
CA VAL A 294 -5.40 31.92 -22.20
C VAL A 294 -4.79 30.58 -22.65
N GLY A 295 -5.29 29.99 -23.76
CA GLY A 295 -4.69 28.83 -24.42
C GLY A 295 -3.69 29.16 -25.53
N GLY A 296 -3.53 30.44 -25.91
CA GLY A 296 -2.74 30.84 -27.07
C GLY A 296 -2.40 32.33 -27.04
N GLY A 297 -1.33 32.67 -26.33
CA GLY A 297 -0.90 34.06 -26.05
C GLY A 297 -0.42 34.91 -27.22
N LEU A 298 -1.06 34.89 -28.41
CA LEU A 298 -0.55 35.63 -29.58
C LEU A 298 -1.60 36.19 -30.56
N LEU A 299 -2.87 35.75 -30.55
CA LEU A 299 -3.70 35.95 -31.76
C LEU A 299 -4.20 37.39 -32.03
N LEU A 300 -4.38 38.25 -31.02
CA LEU A 300 -4.90 39.62 -31.26
C LEU A 300 -3.80 40.66 -31.57
N ALA A 301 -2.59 40.49 -31.04
CA ALA A 301 -1.43 41.23 -31.56
C ALA A 301 -1.17 40.87 -33.04
N LEU A 302 -1.41 39.59 -33.40
CA LEU A 302 -1.39 39.11 -34.78
C LEU A 302 -2.53 39.69 -35.65
N ILE A 303 -3.75 39.86 -35.13
CA ILE A 303 -4.88 40.43 -35.89
C ILE A 303 -4.74 41.95 -36.08
N ALA A 304 -4.32 42.71 -35.05
CA ALA A 304 -4.11 44.16 -35.17
C ALA A 304 -2.88 44.49 -36.03
N GLY A 305 -1.80 43.70 -35.93
CA GLY A 305 -0.65 43.77 -36.84
C GLY A 305 -1.02 43.40 -38.28
N ALA A 306 -1.89 42.40 -38.49
CA ALA A 306 -2.39 42.03 -39.80
C ALA A 306 -3.31 43.09 -40.42
N VAL A 307 -4.21 43.70 -39.65
CA VAL A 307 -5.10 44.79 -40.13
C VAL A 307 -4.28 46.05 -40.49
N TRP A 308 -3.25 46.38 -39.72
CA TRP A 308 -2.36 47.50 -40.00
C TRP A 308 -1.48 47.26 -41.25
N ALA A 309 -0.87 46.07 -41.41
CA ALA A 309 -0.10 45.70 -42.61
C ALA A 309 -0.97 45.61 -43.87
N PHE A 310 -2.24 45.22 -43.73
CA PHE A 310 -3.23 45.15 -44.80
C PHE A 310 -3.72 46.54 -45.25
N GLN A 311 -3.87 47.51 -44.35
CA GLN A 311 -4.19 48.90 -44.69
C GLN A 311 -3.03 49.63 -45.37
N LYS A 312 -1.78 49.36 -44.93
CA LYS A 312 -0.56 49.95 -45.50
C LYS A 312 -0.22 49.47 -46.92
N SER A 313 -0.53 48.22 -47.28
CA SER A 313 -0.28 47.68 -48.64
C SER A 313 -1.28 48.15 -49.70
N ARG A 314 -2.39 48.77 -49.29
CA ARG A 314 -3.43 49.33 -50.18
C ARG A 314 -3.40 50.86 -50.32
N GLY A 315 -2.46 51.55 -49.67
CA GLY A 315 -2.30 53.00 -49.82
C GLY A 315 -3.51 53.83 -49.36
N VAL A 316 -4.33 53.29 -48.45
CA VAL A 316 -5.37 54.06 -47.78
C VAL A 316 -4.77 54.54 -46.46
N ALA A 317 -4.35 55.80 -46.46
CA ALA A 317 -3.66 56.47 -45.36
C ALA A 317 -4.53 56.60 -44.09
#